data_AF-X1W0W1-F1
#
_entry.id   AF-X1W0W1-F1
#
_cell.length_a   1.000
_cell.length_b   1.000
_cell.length_c   1.000
_cell.angle_alpha   90.00
_cell.angle_beta   90.00
_cell.angle_gamma   90.00
#
_symmetry.space_group_name_H-M   'P 1'
#
loop_
_entity.id
_entity.type
_entity.pdbx_description
1 polymer ?
#
loop_
_entity_poly.entity_id
_entity_poly.type
_entity_poly.pdbx_seq_one_letter_code
_entity_poly.pdbx_strand_id
1 'polypeptide(L)' 'MAHQHIQLFLDKLRYVKSALTGNDLQKMGVAPGPQMKEILNLLQEARLDGKVTSKRGEVEVVEGWVKGG' A
#
# COMPACT_ATOMS: atom_id res chain seq x y z
N MET A 1 4.11 -0.13 29.21
CA MET A 1 3.87 -0.97 28.01
C MET A 1 3.39 -0.18 26.77
N ALA A 2 2.84 1.05 26.89
CA ALA A 2 2.42 1.84 25.71
C ALA A 2 3.58 2.42 24.86
N HIS A 3 4.72 2.73 25.47
CA HIS A 3 5.84 3.39 24.77
C HIS A 3 6.51 2.54 23.69
N GLN A 4 6.58 1.21 23.86
CA GLN A 4 7.25 0.33 22.89
C GLN A 4 6.47 0.21 21.57
N HIS A 5 5.13 0.26 21.61
CA HIS A 5 4.31 0.21 20.39
C HIS A 5 4.40 1.51 19.58
N ILE A 6 4.49 2.65 20.25
CA ILE A 6 4.65 3.96 19.59
C ILE A 6 6.02 4.04 18.89
N GLN A 7 7.09 3.56 19.52
CA GLN A 7 8.42 3.54 18.90
C GLN A 7 8.47 2.63 17.66
N LEU A 8 7.88 1.43 17.71
CA LEU A 8 7.80 0.56 16.53
C LEU A 8 7.04 1.23 15.38
N PHE A 9 5.95 1.95 15.69
CA PHE A 9 5.18 2.70 14.70
C PHE A 9 5.99 3.86 14.10
N LEU A 10 6.69 4.64 14.93
CA LEU A 10 7.47 5.79 14.50
C LEU A 10 8.73 5.39 13.72
N ASP A 11 9.43 4.34 14.14
CA ASP A 11 10.74 3.96 13.59
C ASP A 11 10.64 3.00 12.40
N LYS A 12 9.58 2.19 12.32
CA LYS A 12 9.45 1.16 11.27
C LYS A 12 8.18 1.32 10.45
N LEU A 13 7.00 1.32 11.08
CA LEU A 13 5.74 1.24 10.35
C LEU A 13 5.44 2.50 9.53
N ARG A 14 5.86 3.69 10.00
CA ARG A 14 5.75 4.96 9.25
C ARG A 14 6.53 4.96 7.93
N TYR A 15 7.63 4.20 7.86
CA TYR A 15 8.50 4.14 6.68
C TYR A 15 8.16 2.97 5.75
N VAL A 16 7.31 2.03 6.20
CA VAL A 16 6.69 1.03 5.31
C VAL A 16 5.64 1.73 4.47
N LYS A 17 6.10 2.39 3.41
CA LYS A 17 5.26 2.87 2.31
C LYS A 17 5.15 1.76 1.27
N SER A 18 4.02 1.70 0.57
CA SER A 18 3.95 0.94 -0.68
C SER A 18 5.10 1.35 -1.60
N ALA A 19 5.68 0.39 -2.31
CA ALA A 19 6.63 0.65 -3.38
C ALA A 19 5.96 1.33 -4.59
N LEU A 20 4.64 1.19 -4.72
CA LEU A 20 3.81 1.94 -5.66
C LEU A 20 3.40 3.29 -5.10
N THR A 21 3.48 4.30 -5.97
CA THR A 21 3.04 5.67 -5.71
C THR A 21 1.68 5.95 -6.37
N GLY A 22 1.01 7.04 -5.97
CA GLY A 22 -0.22 7.48 -6.65
C GLY A 22 -0.04 7.69 -8.16
N ASN A 23 1.14 8.13 -8.59
CA ASN A 23 1.46 8.27 -10.02
C ASN A 23 1.55 6.90 -10.73
N ASP A 24 2.03 5.87 -10.05
CA ASP A 24 2.04 4.51 -10.61
C ASP A 24 0.61 3.96 -10.72
N LEU A 25 -0.23 4.22 -9.71
CA LEU A 25 -1.66 3.86 -9.75
C LEU A 25 -2.39 4.54 -10.91
N GLN A 26 -2.14 5.82 -11.14
CA GLN A 26 -2.70 6.54 -12.30
C GLN A 26 -2.29 5.93 -13.64
N LYS A 27 -1.01 5.56 -13.78
CA LYS A 27 -0.52 4.88 -15.00
C LYS A 27 -1.15 3.51 -15.22
N MET A 28 -1.57 2.84 -14.14
CA MET A 28 -2.28 1.56 -14.20
C MET A 28 -3.80 1.71 -14.40
N GLY A 29 -4.30 2.93 -14.57
CA GLY A 29 -5.72 3.20 -14.84
C GLY A 29 -6.56 3.52 -13.62
N VAL A 30 -5.96 3.68 -12.44
CA VAL A 30 -6.69 4.10 -11.22
C VAL A 30 -6.91 5.61 -11.27
N ALA A 31 -8.18 6.03 -11.22
CA ALA A 31 -8.51 7.44 -11.18
C ALA A 31 -8.06 8.09 -9.85
N PRO A 32 -7.52 9.33 -9.89
CA PRO A 32 -7.21 10.06 -8.67
C PRO A 32 -8.48 10.35 -7.88
N GLY A 33 -8.51 9.96 -6.61
CA GLY A 33 -9.67 10.16 -5.75
C GLY A 33 -9.63 9.32 -4.47
N PRO A 34 -10.75 9.22 -3.75
CA PRO A 34 -10.86 8.43 -2.52
C PRO A 34 -10.44 6.96 -2.73
N GLN A 35 -10.82 6.38 -3.87
CA GLN A 35 -10.46 5.02 -4.27
C GLN A 35 -8.94 4.80 -4.39
N MET A 36 -8.19 5.79 -4.89
CA MET A 36 -6.73 5.70 -4.95
C MET A 36 -6.13 5.63 -3.54
N LYS A 37 -6.70 6.37 -2.59
CA LYS A 37 -6.27 6.33 -1.18
C LYS A 37 -6.59 4.97 -0.55
N GLU A 38 -7.74 4.38 -0.86
CA GLU A 38 -8.11 3.04 -0.41
C GLU A 38 -7.13 1.98 -0.93
N ILE A 39 -6.76 2.04 -2.21
CA ILE A 39 -5.77 1.13 -2.80
C ILE A 39 -4.40 1.30 -2.15
N LEU A 40 -3.93 2.53 -1.94
CA LEU A 40 -2.66 2.78 -1.25
C LEU A 40 -2.66 2.24 0.19
N ASN A 41 -3.76 2.42 0.93
CA ASN A 41 -3.90 1.88 2.27
C ASN A 41 -3.89 0.34 2.25
N LEU A 42 -4.61 -0.29 1.31
CA LEU A 42 -4.66 -1.74 1.18
C LEU A 42 -3.30 -2.33 0.82
N LEU A 43 -2.53 -1.68 -0.06
CA LEU A 43 -1.15 -2.06 -0.36
C LEU A 43 -0.25 -1.92 0.87
N GLN A 44 -0.42 -0.84 1.64
CA GLN A 44 0.34 -0.63 2.86
C GLN A 44 0.02 -1.71 3.91
N GLU A 45 -1.25 -2.03 4.12
CA GLU A 45 -1.69 -3.13 5.01
C GLU A 45 -1.16 -4.49 4.54
N ALA A 46 -1.26 -4.81 3.25
CA ALA A 46 -0.72 -6.06 2.70
C ALA A 46 0.80 -6.17 2.90
N ARG A 47 1.50 -5.03 2.91
CA ARG A 47 2.94 -4.96 3.17
C ARG A 47 3.27 -5.15 4.65
N LEU A 48 2.45 -4.57 5.53
CA LEU A 48 2.54 -4.75 6.99
C LEU A 48 2.24 -6.20 7.41
N ASP A 49 1.25 -6.81 6.78
CA ASP A 49 0.89 -8.23 6.97
C ASP A 49 1.92 -9.19 6.38
N GLY A 50 2.91 -8.70 5.61
CA GLY A 50 3.89 -9.53 4.91
C GLY A 50 3.33 -10.30 3.71
N LYS A 51 2.07 -10.04 3.32
CA LYS A 51 1.41 -10.63 2.14
C LYS A 51 2.08 -10.17 0.85
N VAL A 52 2.59 -8.94 0.83
CA VAL A 52 3.29 -8.36 -0.31
C VAL A 52 4.59 -7.74 0.16
N THR A 53 5.72 -8.24 -0.31
CA THR A 53 7.04 -7.73 0.08
C THR A 53 7.76 -7.00 -1.06
N SER A 54 7.26 -7.13 -2.30
CA SER A 54 7.88 -6.60 -3.51
C SER A 54 6.96 -5.67 -4.28
N LYS A 55 7.57 -4.73 -5.02
CA LYS A 55 6.85 -3.84 -5.93
C LYS A 55 6.00 -4.60 -6.94
N ARG A 56 6.48 -5.75 -7.44
CA ARG A 56 5.75 -6.58 -8.41
C ARG A 56 4.48 -7.17 -7.79
N GLY A 57 4.55 -7.66 -6.56
CA GLY A 57 3.35 -8.15 -5.86
C GLY A 57 2.32 -7.04 -5.63
N GLU A 58 2.77 -5.81 -5.37
CA GLU A 58 1.86 -4.67 -5.26
C GLU A 58 1.16 -4.38 -6.59
N VAL A 59 1.88 -4.48 -7.72
CA VAL A 59 1.29 -4.35 -9.07
C VAL A 59 0.24 -5.42 -9.33
N GLU A 60 0.52 -6.68 -9.01
CA GLU A 60 -0.45 -7.78 -9.21
C GLU A 60 -1.75 -7.56 -8.42
N VAL A 61 -1.65 -7.05 -7.18
CA VAL A 61 -2.81 -6.70 -6.36
C VAL A 61 -3.64 -5.60 -7.01
N VAL A 62 -2.98 -4.54 -7.50
CA VAL A 62 -3.69 -3.42 -8.15
C VAL A 62 -4.31 -3.85 -9.47
N GLU A 63 -3.61 -4.65 -10.28
CA GLU A 63 -4.14 -5.15 -11.54
C GLU A 63 -5.38 -6.02 -11.34
N GLY A 64 -5.40 -6.87 -10.30
CA GLY A 64 -6.58 -7.65 -9.92
C GLY A 64 -7.76 -6.76 -9.53
N TRP A 65 -7.47 -5.65 -8.83
CA TRP A 65 -8.48 -4.68 -8.42
C TRP A 65 -9.05 -3.88 -9.60
N VAL A 66 -8.21 -3.48 -10.55
CA VAL A 66 -8.63 -2.76 -11.78
C VAL A 66 -9.43 -3.66 -12.72
N LYS A 67 -9.08 -4.96 -12.82
CA LYS A 67 -9.80 -5.92 -13.67
C LYS A 67 -11.11 -6.45 -13.06
N GLY A 68 -11.30 -6.29 -11.75
CA GLY A 68 -12.47 -6.77 -11.02
C GLY A 68 -13.59 -5.74 -10.80
N GLY A 69 -13.42 -4.52 -11.32
CA GLY A 69 -14.39 -3.42 -11.28
C GLY A 69 -15.23 -3.31 -12.54
#